data_AF-A0A8T0CKV1-F1
#
_entry.id   AF-A0A8T0CKV1-F1
#
_cell.length_a   1.000
_cell.length_b   1.000
_cell.length_c   1.000
_cell.angle_alpha   90.00
_cell.angle_beta   90.00
_cell.angle_gamma   90.00
#
_symmetry.space_group_name_H-M   'P 1'
#
loop_
_entity.id
_entity.type
_entity.pdbx_description
1 polymer ?
#
loop_
_entity_poly.entity_id
_entity_poly.type
_entity_poly.pdbx_seq_one_letter_code
_entity_poly.pdbx_strand_id
1 'polypeptide(L)'
;MSRLAKGIEVCNEESSGTRSHGAQGYGRNSGDLDHEIAQLTKLRSEPNEHLKKATVGRLKLPVSTLRMLAARESNYSGRGRFSLSDSCHVLSRYLPIYGPQKVDKMRSRAYISQFSADGSLFVAGFQGSHIRIYNVDKGWKVQKNILAKSMNWTITDTSLSPDQRYLVSL
;
A
#
# COMPACT_ATOMS: atom_id res chain seq x y z
N MET A 1 -34.43 -43.20 -12.81
CA MET A 1 -34.28 -41.86 -13.42
C MET A 1 -34.32 -40.81 -12.31
N SER A 2 -33.46 -39.77 -12.39
CA SER A 2 -33.45 -38.45 -11.69
C SER A 2 -33.61 -38.41 -10.15
N ARG A 3 -32.58 -38.09 -9.33
CA ARG A 3 -31.91 -36.78 -9.02
C ARG A 3 -32.79 -35.69 -8.33
N LEU A 4 -32.24 -35.22 -7.18
CA LEU A 4 -32.41 -33.92 -6.49
C LEU A 4 -33.82 -33.63 -5.89
N ALA A 5 -34.00 -32.90 -4.79
CA ALA A 5 -33.22 -31.79 -4.26
C ALA A 5 -33.33 -31.66 -2.72
N LYS A 6 -32.30 -31.05 -2.14
CA LYS A 6 -32.20 -30.58 -0.75
C LYS A 6 -32.77 -29.15 -0.70
N GLY A 7 -33.86 -28.95 0.03
CA GLY A 7 -34.45 -27.64 0.31
C GLY A 7 -33.78 -27.00 1.53
N ILE A 8 -33.42 -25.73 1.40
CA ILE A 8 -32.98 -24.82 2.47
C ILE A 8 -34.09 -23.78 2.61
N GLU A 9 -34.70 -23.66 3.79
CA GLU A 9 -35.34 -22.44 4.31
C GLU A 9 -35.16 -22.40 5.83
N VAL A 10 -34.36 -21.44 6.34
CA VAL A 10 -34.74 -20.16 6.99
C VAL A 10 -35.23 -20.32 8.45
N CYS A 11 -34.55 -19.65 9.38
CA CYS A 11 -35.02 -19.24 10.71
C CYS A 11 -34.14 -18.02 11.13
N ASN A 12 -34.65 -16.79 11.02
CA ASN A 12 -35.40 -15.98 12.00
C ASN A 12 -34.51 -15.12 12.91
N GLU A 13 -34.60 -13.80 12.72
CA GLU A 13 -34.29 -12.78 13.72
C GLU A 13 -35.45 -12.67 14.71
N GLU A 14 -35.19 -12.72 16.01
CA GLU A 14 -35.83 -11.81 16.97
C GLU A 14 -35.04 -11.65 18.28
N SER A 15 -34.70 -10.39 18.54
CA SER A 15 -34.60 -9.61 19.79
C SER A 15 -34.31 -10.24 21.18
N SER A 16 -33.29 -9.61 21.79
CA SER A 16 -33.14 -9.20 23.19
C SER A 16 -32.87 -10.24 24.29
N GLY A 17 -31.64 -10.20 24.78
CA GLY A 17 -31.23 -10.79 26.05
C GLY A 17 -29.87 -10.23 26.47
N THR A 18 -29.89 -9.13 27.23
CA THR A 18 -28.71 -8.54 27.87
C THR A 18 -28.01 -9.58 28.74
N ARG A 19 -26.80 -9.99 28.36
CA ARG A 19 -25.81 -10.56 29.26
C ARG A 19 -24.43 -9.99 28.97
N SER A 20 -23.99 -9.15 29.89
CA SER A 20 -22.64 -8.65 30.04
C SER A 20 -21.65 -9.80 30.24
N HIS A 21 -20.77 -10.01 29.28
CA HIS A 21 -19.51 -10.71 29.50
C HIS A 21 -18.37 -9.76 29.12
N GLY A 22 -17.63 -9.32 30.13
CA GLY A 22 -16.49 -8.43 29.98
C GLY A 22 -15.40 -9.09 29.14
N ALA A 23 -15.16 -8.55 27.95
CA ALA A 23 -13.94 -8.77 27.22
C ALA A 23 -12.87 -7.86 27.84
N GLN A 24 -12.05 -8.40 28.73
CA GLN A 24 -10.77 -7.81 29.09
C GLN A 24 -9.95 -7.64 27.82
N GLY A 25 -9.94 -6.43 27.29
CA GLY A 25 -9.09 -6.04 26.18
C GLY A 25 -7.64 -6.15 26.58
N TYR A 26 -6.91 -7.10 25.99
CA TYR A 26 -5.46 -7.03 25.92
C TYR A 26 -5.09 -5.89 24.98
N GLY A 27 -5.07 -4.66 25.54
CA GLY A 27 -4.46 -3.50 24.92
C GLY A 27 -2.94 -3.71 24.90
N ARG A 28 -2.44 -4.34 23.83
CA ARG A 28 -1.00 -4.53 23.62
C ARG A 28 -0.53 -3.60 22.50
N ASN A 29 0.08 -2.49 22.92
CA ASN A 29 1.05 -1.68 22.19
C ASN A 29 0.83 -1.45 20.68
N SER A 30 -0.31 -0.87 20.28
CA SER A 30 -0.40 -0.28 18.93
C SER A 30 0.51 0.95 18.80
N GLY A 31 0.65 1.74 19.87
CA GLY A 31 1.46 2.96 19.87
C GLY A 31 2.96 2.73 19.71
N ASP A 32 3.50 1.58 20.12
CA ASP A 32 4.94 1.29 20.10
C ASP A 32 5.44 1.04 18.66
N LEU A 33 4.69 0.25 17.89
CA LEU A 33 4.95 -0.03 16.47
C LEU A 33 4.80 1.24 15.62
N ASP A 34 3.78 2.06 15.90
CA ASP A 34 3.60 3.35 15.22
C ASP A 34 4.80 4.28 15.43
N HIS A 35 5.42 4.24 16.62
CA HIS A 35 6.63 5.02 16.92
C HIS A 35 7.86 4.47 16.19
N GLU A 36 8.05 3.14 16.13
CA GLU A 36 9.17 2.54 15.39
C GLU A 36 9.07 2.80 13.88
N ILE A 37 7.89 2.59 13.28
CA ILE A 37 7.66 2.84 11.85
C ILE A 37 7.85 4.32 11.53
N ALA A 38 7.34 5.21 12.38
CA ALA A 38 7.54 6.65 12.23
C ALA A 38 9.03 7.02 12.35
N GLN A 39 9.78 6.44 13.30
CA GLN A 39 11.21 6.68 13.46
C GLN A 39 12.03 6.16 12.27
N LEU A 40 11.75 4.97 11.77
CA LEU A 40 12.43 4.39 10.62
C LEU A 40 12.15 5.18 9.34
N THR A 41 10.89 5.55 9.12
CA THR A 41 10.50 6.40 7.98
C THR A 41 11.22 7.73 8.06
N LYS A 42 11.25 8.33 9.25
CA LYS A 42 11.93 9.59 9.49
C LYS A 42 13.44 9.49 9.22
N LEU A 43 14.12 8.45 9.71
CA LEU A 43 15.55 8.22 9.44
C LEU A 43 15.86 8.13 7.94
N ARG A 44 14.95 7.54 7.15
CA ARG A 44 15.11 7.40 5.70
C ARG A 44 14.67 8.61 4.88
N SER A 45 13.88 9.51 5.47
CA SER A 45 13.28 10.66 4.80
C SER A 45 13.75 11.99 5.36
N GLU A 46 14.66 12.01 6.34
CA GLU A 46 15.11 13.25 6.93
C GLU A 46 16.01 14.05 5.98
N PRO A 47 15.80 15.37 5.84
CA PRO A 47 16.68 16.22 5.04
C PRO A 47 18.09 16.19 5.58
N ASN A 48 19.05 16.53 4.72
CA ASN A 48 20.44 16.73 5.12
C ASN A 48 20.55 17.62 6.38
N GLU A 49 21.37 17.20 7.36
CA GLU A 49 21.65 17.92 8.62
C GLU A 49 21.99 19.40 8.42
N HIS A 50 22.69 19.73 7.33
CA HIS A 50 23.03 21.10 6.99
C HIS A 50 21.79 21.96 6.68
N LEU A 51 20.72 21.36 6.18
CA LEU A 51 19.43 22.03 5.95
C LEU A 51 18.62 22.19 7.24
N LYS A 52 18.84 21.32 8.24
CA LYS A 52 18.19 21.39 9.56
C LYS A 52 18.72 22.54 10.41
N LYS A 53 20.03 22.80 10.36
CA LYS A 53 20.74 23.79 11.22
C LYS A 53 20.28 25.24 11.06
N ALA A 54 19.50 25.53 10.03
CA ALA A 54 19.06 26.89 9.74
C ALA A 54 17.60 27.14 10.22
N THR A 55 17.04 26.26 11.05
CA THR A 55 15.79 26.48 11.78
C THR A 55 16.05 27.28 13.06
N VAL A 56 15.67 28.55 13.07
CA VAL A 56 15.65 29.40 14.27
C VAL A 56 14.40 29.06 15.06
N GLY A 57 14.56 28.55 16.28
CA GLY A 57 13.46 28.31 17.22
C GLY A 57 13.20 26.83 17.52
N ARG A 58 12.92 26.52 18.79
CA ARG A 58 12.83 25.19 19.42
C ARG A 58 11.75 24.23 18.87
N LEU A 59 11.18 24.48 17.70
CA LEU A 59 10.21 23.59 17.06
C LEU A 59 10.87 22.89 15.87
N LYS A 60 11.01 21.55 15.95
CA LYS A 60 11.50 20.70 14.85
C LYS A 60 10.46 20.64 13.72
N LEU A 61 10.28 21.75 13.01
CA LEU A 61 9.40 21.80 11.84
C LEU A 61 10.08 21.16 10.63
N PRO A 62 9.33 20.43 9.80
CA PRO A 62 9.87 19.86 8.57
C PRO A 62 10.42 20.97 7.64
N VAL A 63 11.64 20.82 7.08
CA VAL A 63 12.26 21.84 6.21
C VAL A 63 11.39 22.12 4.97
N SER A 64 11.03 23.38 4.69
CA SER A 64 10.18 23.73 3.54
C SER A 64 10.83 23.38 2.20
N THR A 65 10.04 22.91 1.23
CA THR A 65 10.52 22.54 -0.12
C THR A 65 11.20 23.72 -0.84
N LEU A 66 10.67 24.94 -0.72
CA LEU A 66 11.28 26.15 -1.30
C LEU A 66 12.71 26.38 -0.80
N ARG A 67 12.93 26.22 0.51
CA ARG A 67 14.26 26.33 1.11
C ARG A 67 15.21 25.25 0.61
N MET A 68 14.73 24.03 0.40
CA MET A 68 15.55 22.95 -0.16
C MET A 68 15.94 23.26 -1.60
N LEU A 69 15.04 23.81 -2.41
CA LEU A 69 15.32 24.24 -3.78
C LEU A 69 16.35 25.37 -3.81
N ALA A 70 16.17 26.42 -3.00
CA ALA A 70 17.12 27.52 -2.88
C ALA A 70 18.51 27.03 -2.44
N ALA A 71 18.57 26.12 -1.47
CA ALA A 71 19.82 25.53 -1.01
C ALA A 71 20.49 24.68 -2.10
N ARG A 72 19.74 23.97 -2.94
CA ARG A 72 20.27 23.24 -4.11
C ARG A 72 20.84 24.19 -5.15
N GLU A 73 20.12 25.27 -5.48
CA GLU A 73 20.53 26.27 -6.48
C GLU A 73 21.79 27.03 -6.06
N SER A 74 21.91 27.32 -4.76
CA SER A 74 23.12 27.90 -4.17
C SER A 74 24.23 26.87 -3.91
N ASN A 75 24.05 25.62 -4.35
CA ASN A 75 24.95 24.48 -4.11
C ASN A 75 25.39 24.32 -2.65
N TYR A 76 24.47 24.56 -1.71
CA TYR A 76 24.74 24.59 -0.27
C TYR A 76 25.29 23.26 0.28
N SER A 77 24.83 22.13 -0.28
CA SER A 77 25.31 20.79 0.08
C SER A 77 26.59 20.39 -0.67
N GLY A 78 27.10 21.22 -1.60
CA GLY A 78 28.25 20.91 -2.47
C GLY A 78 28.00 19.82 -3.53
N ARG A 79 26.84 19.16 -3.50
CA ARG A 79 26.48 18.02 -4.38
C ARG A 79 25.79 18.42 -5.67
N GLY A 80 25.30 19.65 -5.80
CA GLY A 80 24.52 20.14 -6.96
C GLY A 80 23.16 19.45 -7.20
N ARG A 81 22.76 18.49 -6.35
CA ARG A 81 21.51 17.72 -6.49
C ARG A 81 20.97 17.27 -5.14
N PHE A 82 19.69 16.91 -5.11
CA PHE A 82 19.06 16.27 -3.95
C PHE A 82 19.58 14.85 -3.74
N SER A 83 19.75 14.47 -2.46
CA SER A 83 19.94 13.08 -2.07
C SER A 83 18.62 12.31 -2.12
N LEU A 84 18.66 10.98 -2.01
CA LEU A 84 17.45 10.16 -1.89
C LEU A 84 16.60 10.57 -0.69
N SER A 85 17.24 10.92 0.44
CA SER A 85 16.55 11.38 1.65
C SER A 85 15.87 12.73 1.42
N ASP A 86 16.55 13.68 0.75
CA ASP A 86 15.97 14.98 0.40
C ASP A 86 14.76 14.81 -0.54
N SER A 87 14.86 13.92 -1.53
CA SER A 87 13.75 13.60 -2.43
C SER A 87 12.59 12.95 -1.68
N CYS A 88 12.86 12.00 -0.78
CA CYS A 88 11.83 11.35 0.04
C CYS A 88 11.13 12.36 0.97
N HIS A 89 11.89 13.27 1.58
CA HIS A 89 11.34 14.35 2.40
C HIS A 89 10.35 15.24 1.64
N VAL A 90 10.66 15.56 0.38
CA VAL A 90 9.79 16.38 -0.46
C VAL A 90 8.57 15.57 -0.89
N LEU A 91 8.76 14.34 -1.40
CA LEU A 91 7.69 13.53 -1.99
C LEU A 91 6.71 12.96 -0.97
N SER A 92 7.16 12.65 0.25
CA SER A 92 6.31 12.08 1.32
C SER A 92 5.21 13.02 1.84
N ARG A 93 5.23 14.29 1.44
CA ARG A 93 4.27 15.32 1.89
C ARG A 93 3.07 15.48 0.99
N TYR A 94 3.10 14.89 -0.20
CA TYR A 94 2.03 15.06 -1.18
C TYR A 94 1.28 13.75 -1.32
N LEU A 95 -0.05 13.84 -1.25
CA LEU A 95 -0.95 12.75 -1.59
C LEU A 95 -1.54 12.99 -2.98
N PRO A 96 -1.94 11.93 -3.69
CA PRO A 96 -2.70 12.08 -4.93
C PRO A 96 -3.92 12.98 -4.72
N ILE A 97 -4.08 14.00 -5.58
CA ILE A 97 -5.18 14.98 -5.49
C ILE A 97 -6.51 14.35 -5.91
N TYR A 98 -6.45 13.43 -6.89
CA TYR A 98 -7.63 12.76 -7.40
C TYR A 98 -8.01 11.56 -6.52
N GLY A 99 -9.30 11.44 -6.24
CA GLY A 99 -9.85 10.32 -5.48
C GLY A 99 -9.75 8.99 -6.24
N PRO A 100 -10.03 7.88 -5.55
CA PRO A 100 -9.95 6.55 -6.14
C PRO A 100 -10.94 6.40 -7.30
N GLN A 101 -10.47 5.88 -8.43
CA GLN A 101 -11.30 5.53 -9.57
C GLN A 101 -11.58 4.03 -9.58
N LYS A 102 -12.83 3.66 -9.88
CA LYS A 102 -13.19 2.26 -10.08
C LYS A 102 -12.67 1.76 -11.42
N VAL A 103 -11.73 0.82 -11.37
CA VAL A 103 -11.10 0.20 -12.55
C VAL A 103 -11.80 -1.09 -12.97
N ASP A 104 -12.18 -1.94 -12.02
CA ASP A 104 -12.75 -3.26 -12.29
C ASP A 104 -13.75 -3.66 -11.18
N LYS A 105 -14.63 -4.64 -11.47
CA LYS A 105 -15.53 -5.26 -10.49
C LYS A 105 -15.36 -6.77 -10.53
N MET A 106 -14.82 -7.32 -9.44
CA MET A 106 -14.65 -8.75 -9.24
C MET A 106 -15.66 -9.29 -8.24
N ARG A 107 -15.95 -10.60 -8.33
CA ARG A 107 -16.77 -11.32 -7.34
C ARG A 107 -15.96 -11.71 -6.10
N SER A 108 -14.64 -11.83 -6.24
CA SER A 108 -13.70 -12.12 -5.16
C SER A 108 -12.97 -10.86 -4.69
N ARG A 109 -12.50 -10.89 -3.44
CA ARG A 109 -11.71 -9.81 -2.83
C ARG A 109 -10.27 -9.85 -3.32
N ALA A 110 -9.68 -8.69 -3.58
CA ALA A 110 -8.23 -8.54 -3.80
C ALA A 110 -7.53 -8.43 -2.44
N TYR A 111 -6.42 -9.15 -2.26
CA TYR A 111 -5.62 -9.11 -1.02
C TYR A 111 -4.25 -8.48 -1.22
N ILE A 112 -3.70 -8.62 -2.42
CA ILE A 112 -2.38 -8.13 -2.76
C ILE A 112 -2.42 -7.41 -4.09
N SER A 113 -1.49 -6.48 -4.26
CA SER A 113 -1.27 -5.82 -5.53
C SER A 113 0.15 -5.29 -5.63
N GLN A 114 0.68 -5.26 -6.85
CA GLN A 114 2.01 -4.76 -7.14
C GLN A 114 2.04 -4.08 -8.51
N PHE A 115 2.72 -2.94 -8.61
CA PHE A 115 3.08 -2.36 -9.91
C PHE A 115 4.38 -2.95 -10.44
N SER A 116 4.50 -3.06 -11.76
CA SER A 116 5.80 -3.25 -12.40
C SER A 116 6.74 -2.07 -12.09
N ALA A 117 8.06 -2.29 -12.23
CA ALA A 117 9.06 -1.27 -11.92
C ALA A 117 8.94 0.01 -12.77
N ASP A 118 8.42 -0.12 -13.99
CA ASP A 118 8.12 0.97 -14.93
C ASP A 118 6.70 1.53 -14.77
N GLY A 119 5.85 0.89 -13.96
CA GLY A 119 4.46 1.28 -13.73
C GLY A 119 3.47 0.94 -14.86
N SER A 120 3.91 0.28 -15.94
CA SER A 120 3.05 -0.04 -17.09
C SER A 120 2.05 -1.17 -16.81
N LEU A 121 2.36 -2.05 -15.86
CA LEU A 121 1.52 -3.17 -15.44
C LEU A 121 1.13 -3.02 -13.97
N PHE A 122 -0.11 -3.41 -13.69
CA PHE A 122 -0.62 -3.56 -12.33
C PHE A 122 -1.06 -5.01 -12.13
N VAL A 123 -0.46 -5.70 -11.17
CA VAL A 123 -0.76 -7.07 -10.80
C VAL A 123 -1.64 -7.04 -9.55
N ALA A 124 -2.72 -7.82 -9.53
CA ALA A 124 -3.57 -7.98 -8.36
C ALA A 124 -3.90 -9.47 -8.12
N GLY A 125 -3.72 -9.91 -6.88
CA GLY A 125 -4.05 -11.25 -6.42
C GLY A 125 -5.37 -11.26 -5.66
N PHE A 126 -6.23 -12.21 -6.01
CA PHE A 126 -7.60 -12.34 -5.49
C PHE A 126 -7.80 -13.66 -4.74
N GLN A 127 -8.81 -13.67 -3.88
CA GLN A 127 -9.32 -14.89 -3.28
C GLN A 127 -9.71 -15.91 -4.35
N GLY A 128 -9.45 -17.19 -4.10
CA GLY A 128 -9.75 -18.27 -5.06
C GLY A 128 -8.72 -18.37 -6.18
N SER A 129 -7.46 -18.06 -5.87
CA SER A 129 -6.30 -18.38 -6.71
C SER A 129 -6.24 -17.63 -8.04
N HIS A 130 -6.91 -16.47 -8.16
CA HIS A 130 -6.87 -15.64 -9.37
C HIS A 130 -5.83 -14.53 -9.25
N ILE A 131 -5.00 -14.38 -10.27
CA ILE A 131 -4.07 -13.25 -10.41
C ILE A 131 -4.42 -12.53 -11.72
N ARG A 132 -4.79 -11.26 -11.64
CA ARG A 132 -5.01 -10.42 -12.84
C ARG A 132 -3.84 -9.47 -13.04
N ILE A 133 -3.45 -9.34 -14.30
CA ILE A 133 -2.47 -8.36 -14.76
C ILE A 133 -3.25 -7.35 -15.61
N TYR A 134 -3.25 -6.11 -15.19
CA TYR A 134 -3.85 -4.98 -15.88
C TYR A 134 -2.75 -4.18 -16.57
N ASN A 135 -3.04 -3.70 -17.78
CA ASN A 135 -2.18 -2.79 -18.49
C ASN A 135 -2.64 -1.35 -18.22
N VAL A 136 -1.81 -0.60 -17.50
CA VAL A 136 -2.12 0.75 -17.02
C VAL A 136 -2.19 1.71 -18.21
N ASP A 137 -1.22 1.64 -19.12
CA ASP A 137 -1.11 2.50 -20.30
C ASP A 137 -2.25 2.30 -21.31
N LYS A 138 -2.82 1.08 -21.36
CA LYS A 138 -3.96 0.74 -22.22
C LYS A 138 -5.30 0.94 -21.52
N GLY A 139 -5.37 1.87 -20.56
CA GLY A 139 -6.60 2.22 -19.85
C GLY A 139 -7.08 1.11 -18.93
N TRP A 140 -6.16 0.50 -18.19
CA TRP A 140 -6.44 -0.55 -17.20
C TRP A 140 -7.10 -1.82 -17.74
N LYS A 141 -6.86 -2.16 -19.01
CA LYS A 141 -7.40 -3.40 -19.59
C LYS A 141 -6.73 -4.62 -18.96
N VAL A 142 -7.50 -5.67 -18.70
CA VAL A 142 -6.95 -6.96 -18.26
C VAL A 142 -6.11 -7.54 -19.40
N GLN A 143 -4.80 -7.58 -19.19
CA GLN A 143 -3.84 -8.19 -20.11
C GLN A 143 -3.77 -9.70 -19.91
N LYS A 144 -3.86 -10.17 -18.66
CA LYS A 144 -3.86 -11.61 -18.35
C LYS A 144 -4.67 -11.90 -17.09
N ASN A 145 -5.34 -13.05 -17.08
CA ASN A 145 -5.97 -13.62 -15.89
C ASN A 145 -5.41 -15.02 -15.70
N ILE A 146 -4.70 -15.23 -14.60
CA ILE A 146 -3.96 -16.45 -14.29
C ILE A 146 -4.67 -17.14 -13.13
N LEU A 147 -4.99 -18.43 -13.32
CA LEU A 147 -5.42 -19.29 -12.23
C LEU A 147 -4.19 -19.99 -11.65
N ALA A 148 -3.81 -19.61 -10.44
CA ALA A 148 -2.74 -20.28 -9.70
C ALA A 148 -3.17 -21.71 -9.35
N LYS A 149 -2.30 -22.67 -9.65
CA LYS A 149 -2.56 -24.10 -9.40
C LYS A 149 -2.27 -24.44 -7.94
N SER A 150 -2.95 -25.47 -7.42
CA SER A 150 -2.65 -26.09 -6.12
C SER A 150 -2.77 -25.18 -4.90
N MET A 151 -3.78 -24.30 -4.87
CA MET A 151 -3.94 -23.34 -3.79
C MET A 151 -5.39 -23.30 -3.30
N ASN A 152 -5.59 -23.51 -1.99
CA ASN A 152 -6.92 -23.68 -1.36
C ASN A 152 -7.49 -22.40 -0.74
N TRP A 153 -6.75 -21.28 -0.73
CA TRP A 153 -7.17 -20.05 -0.02
C TRP A 153 -6.96 -18.77 -0.84
N THR A 154 -5.97 -17.95 -0.50
CA THR A 154 -5.67 -16.67 -1.15
C THR A 154 -4.21 -16.60 -1.52
N ILE A 155 -3.91 -15.92 -2.62
CA ILE A 155 -2.56 -15.50 -2.94
C ILE A 155 -2.12 -14.55 -1.82
N THR A 156 -0.99 -14.83 -1.20
CA THR A 156 -0.43 -14.09 -0.06
C THR A 156 0.67 -13.13 -0.47
N ASP A 157 1.39 -13.45 -1.54
CA ASP A 157 2.37 -12.54 -2.14
C ASP A 157 2.52 -12.77 -3.65
N THR A 158 2.91 -11.72 -4.37
CA THR A 158 3.24 -11.77 -5.80
C THR A 158 4.42 -10.87 -6.09
N SER A 159 5.38 -11.38 -6.86
CA SER A 159 6.50 -10.60 -7.36
C SER A 159 6.66 -10.78 -8.87
N LEU A 160 6.60 -9.66 -9.59
CA LEU A 160 6.89 -9.58 -11.01
C LEU A 160 8.38 -9.33 -11.23
N SER A 161 9.02 -10.08 -12.13
CA SER A 161 10.42 -9.86 -12.48
C SER A 161 10.62 -8.46 -13.11
N PRO A 162 11.81 -7.84 -12.96
CA PRO A 162 12.07 -6.51 -13.55
C PRO A 162 11.91 -6.46 -15.07
N ASP A 163 12.16 -7.58 -15.76
CA ASP A 163 11.95 -7.73 -17.21
C ASP A 163 10.51 -8.13 -17.58
N GLN A 164 9.62 -8.25 -16.59
CA GLN A 164 8.19 -8.55 -16.72
C GLN A 164 7.88 -9.90 -17.38
N ARG A 165 8.86 -10.80 -17.48
CA ARG A 165 8.68 -12.12 -18.11
C ARG A 165 8.24 -13.20 -17.15
N TYR A 166 8.57 -13.05 -15.87
CA TYR A 166 8.29 -14.04 -14.84
C TYR A 166 7.47 -13.43 -13.72
N LEU A 167 6.52 -14.21 -13.21
CA LEU A 167 5.72 -13.87 -12.04
C LEU A 167 5.79 -15.04 -11.07
N VAL A 168 6.15 -14.75 -9.83
CA VAL A 168 6.15 -15.71 -8.73
C VAL A 168 5.03 -15.31 -7.78
N SER A 169 4.32 -16.31 -7.26
CA SER A 169 3.24 -16.11 -6.27
C SER A 169 3.34 -17.14 -5.15
N LEU A 170 3.10 -16.71 -3.92
CA LEU A 170 3.06 -17.54 -2.70
C LEU A 170 1.64 -17.63 -2.15
#